data_AF-A0A939X436-F1
#
_entry.id   AF-A0A939X436-F1
#
_cell.length_a   1.000
_cell.length_b   1.000
_cell.length_c   1.000
_cell.angle_alpha   90.00
_cell.angle_beta   90.00
_cell.angle_gamma   90.00
#
_symmetry.space_group_name_H-M   'P 1'
#
loop_
_entity.id
_entity.type
_entity.pdbx_description
1 polymer ?
#
loop_
_entity_poly.entity_id
_entity_poly.type
_entity_poly.pdbx_seq_one_letter_code
_entity_poly.pdbx_strand_id
1 'polypeptide(L)' 'MLKILYAGSPAIAAKPLIEIAHSKKHQIVGVLTNPPAAQKRGKELVSTPVAQALAAINAE' A
#
# COMPACT_ATOMS: atom_id res chain seq x y z
N MET A 1 -12.85 -3.86 17.18
CA MET A 1 -12.38 -3.10 15.98
C MET A 1 -11.06 -2.43 16.34
N LEU A 2 -9.99 -2.70 15.58
CA LEU A 2 -8.64 -2.17 15.86
C LEU A 2 -8.29 -1.09 14.85
N LYS A 3 -7.56 -0.05 15.29
CA LYS A 3 -6.92 0.93 14.42
C LYS A 3 -5.50 0.44 14.10
N ILE A 4 -5.21 0.21 12.83
CA ILE A 4 -3.97 -0.42 12.36
C ILE A 4 -3.19 0.56 11.50
N LEU A 5 -1.90 0.72 11.79
CA LEU A 5 -0.91 1.27 10.86
C LEU A 5 -0.32 0.11 10.06
N TYR A 6 -0.52 0.09 8.75
CA TYR A 6 0.03 -0.95 7.89
C TYR A 6 1.40 -0.54 7.37
N ALA A 7 2.44 -1.37 7.54
CA ALA A 7 3.78 -1.07 7.05
C ALA A 7 4.23 -2.08 5.98
N GLY A 8 4.54 -1.62 4.78
CA GLY A 8 4.96 -2.47 3.68
C GLY A 8 5.30 -1.70 2.40
N SER A 9 6.15 -2.30 1.57
CA SER A 9 6.61 -1.73 0.29
C SER A 9 6.53 -2.70 -0.89
N PRO A 10 7.02 -3.96 -0.80
CA PRO A 10 7.08 -4.84 -1.96
C PRO A 10 5.69 -5.37 -2.38
N ALA A 11 5.61 -5.95 -3.58
CA ALA A 11 4.37 -6.49 -4.14
C ALA A 11 3.68 -7.52 -3.23
N ILE A 12 4.45 -8.34 -2.51
CA ILE A 12 3.89 -9.34 -1.58
C ILE A 12 3.12 -8.71 -0.41
N ALA A 13 3.43 -7.46 -0.04
CA ALA A 13 2.73 -6.71 1.00
C ALA A 13 1.45 -6.02 0.48
N ALA A 14 1.23 -5.90 -0.82
CA ALA A 14 -0.01 -5.30 -1.33
C ALA A 14 -1.24 -6.19 -1.02
N LYS A 15 -1.09 -7.51 -1.12
CA LYS A 15 -2.21 -8.45 -0.96
C LYS A 15 -2.81 -8.45 0.46
N PRO A 16 -2.02 -8.51 1.55
CA PRO A 16 -2.57 -8.37 2.90
C PRO A 16 -3.24 -7.02 3.16
N LEU A 17 -2.71 -5.92 2.60
CA LEU A 17 -3.33 -4.59 2.73
C LEU A 17 -4.76 -4.60 2.17
N ILE A 18 -4.93 -5.10 0.94
CA ILE A 18 -6.23 -5.19 0.25
C ILE A 18 -7.21 -6.05 1.06
N GLU A 19 -6.77 -7.22 1.51
CA GLU A 19 -7.62 -8.15 2.27
C GLU A 19 -8.10 -7.53 3.60
N ILE A 20 -7.20 -6.86 4.34
CA ILE A 20 -7.56 -6.19 5.59
C ILE A 20 -8.56 -5.06 5.32
N ALA A 21 -8.32 -4.23 4.30
CA ALA A 21 -9.21 -3.13 3.92
C ALA A 21 -10.61 -3.63 3.53
N HIS A 22 -10.71 -4.70 2.74
CA HIS A 22 -11.99 -5.27 2.31
C HIS A 22 -12.73 -6.03 3.43
N SER A 23 -12.01 -6.64 4.37
CA SER A 23 -12.63 -7.41 5.46
C SER A 23 -13.54 -6.57 6.37
N LYS A 24 -13.30 -5.25 6.45
CA LYS A 24 -13.98 -4.31 7.36
C LYS A 24 -13.96 -4.72 8.85
N LYS A 25 -13.13 -5.71 9.23
CA LYS A 25 -12.96 -6.19 10.62
C LYS A 25 -12.07 -5.24 11.45
N HIS A 26 -11.15 -4.57 10.77
CA HIS A 26 -10.22 -3.60 11.34
C HIS A 26 -10.21 -2.33 10.48
N GLN A 27 -9.83 -1.22 11.09
CA GLN A 27 -9.69 0.06 10.41
C GLN A 27 -8.21 0.33 10.16
N ILE A 28 -7.82 0.48 8.89
CA ILE A 28 -6.49 0.96 8.52
C ILE A 28 -6.51 2.48 8.63
N VAL A 29 -5.73 3.04 9.56
CA VAL A 29 -5.67 4.49 9.80
C VAL A 29 -4.51 5.17 9.07
N GLY A 30 -3.58 4.38 8.54
CA GLY A 30 -2.46 4.86 7.76
C GLY A 30 -1.66 3.72 7.15
N VAL A 31 -0.85 4.06 6.15
CA VAL A 31 0.07 3.13 5.49
C VAL A 31 1.46 3.77 5.45
N LEU A 32 2.45 3.03 5.97
CA LEU A 32 3.85 3.37 5.89
C LEU A 32 4.51 2.56 4.77
N THR A 33 5.09 3.25 3.79
CA THR A 33 5.78 2.63 2.67
C THR A 33 6.99 3.47 2.27
N ASN A 34 7.93 2.86 1.54
CA ASN A 34 9.10 3.58 1.09
C ASN A 34 8.71 4.72 0.13
N PRO A 35 9.50 5.81 0.07
CA PRO A 35 9.29 6.84 -0.93
C PRO A 35 9.39 6.26 -2.35
N PRO A 36 8.75 6.90 -3.36
CA PRO A 36 8.94 6.55 -4.75
C PRO A 36 10.42 6.49 -5.11
N ALA A 37 10.82 5.47 -5.87
CA ALA A 37 12.21 5.23 -6.21
C ALA A 37 12.39 5.08 -7.72
N ALA A 38 13.57 5.45 -8.21
CA ALA A 38 13.93 5.32 -9.61
C ALA A 38 13.91 3.85 -10.03
N GLN A 39 13.07 3.51 -11.01
CA GLN A 39 12.97 2.15 -11.55
C GLN A 39 13.27 2.11 -13.05
N LYS A 40 13.66 0.90 -13.49
CA LYS A 40 14.01 0.58 -14.89
C LYS A 40 15.16 1.45 -15.42
N ARG A 41 15.47 1.29 -16.71
CA ARG A 41 16.57 2.02 -17.36
C ARG A 41 16.31 3.53 -17.49
N GLY A 42 15.04 3.94 -17.51
CA GLY A 42 14.61 5.34 -17.59
C GLY A 42 14.67 6.12 -16.27
N LYS A 43 14.93 5.43 -15.13
CA LYS A 43 14.99 6.03 -13.78
C LYS A 43 13.76 6.86 -13.39
N GLU A 44 12.60 6.50 -13.91
CA GLU A 44 11.35 7.13 -13.53
C GLU A 44 11.05 6.84 -12.05
N LEU A 45 10.56 7.84 -11.33
CA LEU A 45 10.15 7.67 -9.93
C LEU A 45 8.83 6.91 -9.89
N VAL A 46 8.89 5.65 -9.46
CA VAL A 46 7.72 4.78 -9.36
C VAL A 46 7.38 4.58 -7.88
N SER A 47 6.11 4.82 -7.54
CA SER A 47 5.56 4.51 -6.22
C SER A 47 5.66 3.02 -5.92
N THR A 48 5.75 2.67 -4.63
CA THR A 48 5.81 1.26 -4.23
C THR A 48 4.51 0.52 -4.62
N PRO A 49 4.56 -0.80 -4.84
CA PRO A 49 3.36 -1.62 -5.02
C PRO A 49 2.29 -1.41 -3.94
N VAL A 50 2.69 -1.19 -2.69
CA VAL A 50 1.76 -0.90 -1.58
C VAL A 50 1.12 0.49 -1.72
N ALA A 51 1.88 1.53 -2.08
CA ALA A 51 1.33 2.86 -2.35
C ALA A 51 0.32 2.84 -3.51
N GLN A 52 0.63 2.09 -4.56
CA GLN A 52 -0.28 1.91 -5.71
C GLN A 52 -1.57 1.19 -5.31
N ALA A 53 -1.46 0.11 -4.52
CA ALA A 53 -2.64 -0.61 -4.01
C ALA A 53 -3.53 0.28 -3.13
N LEU A 54 -2.93 1.09 -2.25
CA LEU A 54 -3.67 2.05 -1.43
C LEU A 54 -4.40 3.09 -2.29
N ALA A 55 -3.75 3.62 -3.32
CA ALA A 55 -4.37 4.57 -4.23
C ALA A 55 -5.58 3.97 -4.96
N ALA A 56 -5.51 2.69 -5.35
CA ALA A 56 -6.63 1.98 -5.95
C ALA A 56 -7.80 1.79 -4.96
N ILE A 57 -7.52 1.35 -3.72
CA ILE A 57 -8.53 1.17 -2.67
C ILE A 57 -9.28 2.49 -2.38
N ASN A 58 -8.58 3.62 -2.38
CA ASN A 58 -9.19 4.93 -2.09
C ASN A 58 -9.95 5.54 -3.28
N ALA A 59 -9.79 4.98 -4.49
CA ALA A 59 -10.48 5.44 -5.69
C ALA A 59 -11.83 4.75 -5.91
N GLU A 60 -12.09 3.65 -5.19
CA GLU A 60 -13.38 2.95 -5.11
C GLU A 60 -14.32 3.57 -4.07
#